data_AF-A0A2W5XGZ6-F1
#
_entry.id   AF-A0A2W5XGZ6-F1
#
_cell.length_a   1.000
_cell.length_b   1.000
_cell.length_c   1.000
_cell.angle_alpha   90.00
_cell.angle_beta   90.00
_cell.angle_gamma   90.00
#
_symmetry.space_group_name_H-M   'P 1'
#
loop_
_entity.id
_entity.type
_entity.pdbx_description
1 polymer ?
#
loop_
_entity_poly.entity_id
_entity_poly.type
_entity_poly.pdbx_seq_one_letter_code
_entity_poly.pdbx_strand_id
1 'polypeptide(L)' 'MQQRSSPKSELLYLLAFLALFTVTLSSLNAWLLPHGYNRIVVVILASIIAGIVYVFGRAAIARRA' A
#
# COMPACT_ATOMS: atom_id res chain seq x y z
N MET A 1 -28.09 3.69 -6.54
CA MET A 1 -27.87 2.28 -6.92
C MET A 1 -26.56 1.84 -6.28
N GLN A 2 -26.61 0.97 -5.25
CA GLN A 2 -25.38 0.46 -4.60
C GLN A 2 -24.72 -0.55 -5.55
N GLN A 3 -23.64 -0.14 -6.23
CA GLN A 3 -22.72 -1.09 -6.86
C GLN A 3 -22.13 -1.96 -5.75
N ARG A 4 -22.63 -3.19 -5.59
CA ARG A 4 -22.01 -4.19 -4.73
C ARG A 4 -20.69 -4.58 -5.41
N SER A 5 -19.57 -4.04 -4.92
CA SER A 5 -18.24 -4.51 -5.27
C SER A 5 -18.22 -6.03 -5.11
N SER A 6 -17.84 -6.75 -6.17
CA SER A 6 -17.74 -8.21 -6.09
C SER A 6 -16.68 -8.55 -5.04
N PRO A 7 -16.92 -9.49 -4.10
CA PRO A 7 -15.93 -9.85 -3.08
C PRO A 7 -14.58 -10.27 -3.69
N LYS A 8 -14.57 -10.81 -4.92
CA LYS A 8 -13.33 -11.09 -5.68
C LYS A 8 -12.52 -9.82 -5.99
N SER A 9 -13.18 -8.73 -6.36
CA SER A 9 -12.52 -7.45 -6.66
C SER A 9 -11.92 -6.81 -5.42
N GLU A 10 -12.62 -6.86 -4.27
CA GLU A 10 -12.07 -6.36 -3.00
C GLU A 10 -10.85 -7.16 -2.55
N LEU A 11 -10.89 -8.48 -2.72
CA LEU A 11 -9.79 -9.36 -2.36
C LEU A 11 -8.56 -9.12 -3.25
N LEU A 12 -8.75 -8.89 -4.55
CA LEU A 12 -7.68 -8.48 -5.47
C LEU A 12 -7.08 -7.12 -5.07
N TYR A 13 -7.90 -6.16 -4.66
CA TYR A 13 -7.41 -4.87 -4.15
C TYR A 13 -6.58 -5.02 -2.89
N LEU A 14 -7.03 -5.87 -1.96
CA LEU A 14 -6.31 -6.13 -0.72
C LEU A 14 -4.96 -6.80 -0.99
N LEU A 15 -4.92 -7.77 -1.90
CA LEU A 15 -3.67 -8.45 -2.30
C LEU A 15 -2.71 -7.50 -3.01
N ALA A 16 -3.20 -6.66 -3.92
CA ALA A 16 -2.38 -5.65 -4.58
C ALA A 16 -1.81 -4.65 -3.57
N PHE A 17 -2.61 -4.21 -2.61
CA PHE A 17 -2.16 -3.37 -1.50
C PHE A 17 -1.07 -4.04 -0.67
N LEU A 18 -1.27 -5.30 -0.29
CA LEU A 18 -0.30 -6.05 0.51
C LEU A 18 1.04 -6.20 -0.23
N ALA A 19 0.99 -6.56 -1.51
CA ALA A 19 2.19 -6.69 -2.34
C ALA A 19 2.96 -5.36 -2.44
N LEU A 20 2.24 -4.26 -2.66
CA LEU A 20 2.84 -2.94 -2.78
C LEU A 20 3.43 -2.45 -1.45
N PHE A 21 2.76 -2.74 -0.32
CA PHE A 21 3.30 -2.49 1.01
C PHE A 21 4.59 -3.29 1.25
N THR A 22 4.59 -4.60 0.95
CA THR A 22 5.78 -5.45 1.11
C THR A 22 6.96 -4.96 0.26
N VAL A 23 6.73 -4.59 -1.00
CA VAL A 23 7.79 -4.06 -1.89
C VAL A 23 8.34 -2.74 -1.36
N THR A 24 7.47 -1.84 -0.90
CA THR A 24 7.86 -0.54 -0.33
C THR A 24 8.67 -0.74 0.95
N LEU A 25 8.20 -1.62 1.84
CA LEU A 25 8.87 -1.94 3.10
C LEU A 25 10.25 -2.58 2.85
N SER A 26 10.36 -3.52 1.92
CA SER A 26 11.64 -4.15 1.57
C SER A 26 12.61 -3.13 0.99
N SER A 27 12.16 -2.26 0.09
CA SER A 27 12.98 -1.21 -0.52
C SER A 27 13.48 -0.21 0.53
N LEU A 28 12.61 0.24 1.43
CA LEU A 28 12.98 1.16 2.49
C LEU A 28 13.88 0.50 3.53
N ASN A 29 13.69 -0.78 3.86
CA ASN A 29 14.62 -1.48 4.76
C ASN A 29 16.01 -1.63 4.13
N ALA A 30 16.07 -2.00 2.85
CA ALA A 30 17.34 -2.13 2.13
C ALA A 30 18.08 -0.79 2.04
N TRP A 31 17.37 0.33 1.92
CA TRP A 31 17.98 1.64 1.84
C TRP A 31 18.26 2.25 3.21
N LEU A 32 17.30 2.28 4.14
CA LEU A 32 17.41 3.03 5.41
C LEU A 32 18.19 2.28 6.50
N LEU A 33 18.10 0.95 6.59
CA LEU A 33 18.80 0.21 7.65
C LEU A 33 20.32 0.37 7.57
N PRO A 34 20.97 0.30 6.38
CA PRO A 34 22.40 0.56 6.27
C PRO A 34 22.81 1.99 6.65
N HIS A 35 21.89 2.96 6.61
CA HIS A 35 22.13 4.35 6.99
C HIS A 35 21.88 4.60 8.49
N GLY A 36 21.71 3.56 9.30
CA GLY A 36 21.55 3.67 10.76
C GLY A 36 20.14 4.03 11.23
N TYR A 37 19.14 4.01 10.34
CA TYR A 37 17.76 4.25 10.74
C TYR A 37 17.17 3.06 11.49
N ASN A 38 16.34 3.36 12.49
CA ASN A 38 15.63 2.33 13.25
C ASN A 38 14.57 1.65 12.38
N ARG A 39 14.54 0.31 12.39
CA ARG A 39 13.55 -0.51 11.68
C ARG A 39 12.10 -0.09 11.95
N ILE A 40 11.77 0.33 13.17
CA ILE A 40 10.42 0.81 13.52
C ILE A 40 10.04 2.03 12.67
N VAL A 41 10.96 2.98 12.52
CA VAL A 41 10.76 4.18 11.70
C VAL A 41 10.55 3.79 10.23
N VAL A 42 11.32 2.84 9.73
CA VAL A 42 11.18 2.31 8.37
C VAL A 42 9.80 1.70 8.12
N VAL A 43 9.29 0.91 9.07
CA VAL A 43 7.95 0.28 8.98
C VAL A 43 6.85 1.35 9.01
N ILE A 44 6.98 2.37 9.86
CA ILE A 44 6.02 3.48 9.92
C ILE A 44 6.00 4.23 8.58
N LEU A 45 7.17 4.57 8.02
CA LEU A 45 7.29 5.22 6.71
C LEU A 45 6.67 4.39 5.59
N ALA A 46 6.96 3.09 5.54
CA ALA A 46 6.37 2.18 4.55
C ALA A 46 4.84 2.13 4.67
N SER A 47 4.31 2.15 5.90
CA SER A 47 2.87 2.12 6.18
C SER A 47 2.17 3.40 5.73
N ILE A 48 2.79 4.55 5.96
CA ILE A 48 2.29 5.85 5.49
C ILE A 48 2.26 5.89 3.97
N ILE A 49 3.35 5.50 3.30
CA ILE A 49 3.44 5.51 1.83
C ILE A 49 2.41 4.53 1.23
N ALA A 50 2.32 3.31 1.74
CA ALA A 50 1.32 2.35 1.26
C ALA A 50 -0.12 2.83 1.50
N GLY A 51 -0.40 3.47 2.65
CA GLY A 51 -1.69 4.08 2.93
C GLY A 51 -2.04 5.19 1.93
N ILE A 52 -1.09 6.05 1.60
CA ILE A 52 -1.26 7.08 0.57
C ILE A 52 -1.57 6.43 -0.79
N VAL A 53 -0.75 5.47 -1.24
CA VAL A 53 -0.96 4.78 -2.52
C VAL A 53 -2.32 4.08 -2.56
N TYR A 54 -2.77 3.50 -1.44
CA TYR A 54 -4.08 2.88 -1.35
C TYR A 54 -5.23 3.88 -1.55
N VAL A 55 -5.17 5.03 -0.87
CA VAL A 55 -6.19 6.08 -0.99
C VAL A 55 -6.25 6.63 -2.41
N PHE A 56 -5.10 6.95 -3.00
CA PHE A 56 -5.03 7.47 -4.37
C PHE A 56 -5.40 6.42 -5.42
N GLY A 57 -4.98 5.17 -5.22
CA GLY A 57 -5.38 4.05 -6.06
C GLY A 57 -6.89 3.91 -6.06
N ARG A 58 -7.51 3.79 -4.88
CA ARG A 58 -8.97 3.71 -4.70
C ARG A 58 -9.69 4.89 -5.35
N ALA A 59 -9.19 6.11 -5.19
CA ALA A 59 -9.76 7.30 -5.81
C ALA A 59 -9.64 7.30 -7.34
N ALA A 60 -8.54 6.80 -7.90
CA ALA A 60 -8.34 6.70 -9.34
C ALA A 60 -9.29 5.68 -10.00
N ILE A 61 -9.59 4.59 -9.29
CA ILE A 61 -10.55 3.57 -9.75
C ILE A 61 -11.97 4.12 -9.69
N ALA A 62 -12.32 4.79 -8.60
CA ALA A 62 -13.63 5.42 -8.44
C ALA A 62 -13.90 6.52 -9.48
N ARG A 63 -12.85 7.16 -10.03
CA ARG A 63 -12.97 8.13 -11.13
C ARG A 63 -13.09 7.49 -12.52
N ARG A 64 -12.75 6.21 -12.67
CA ARG A 64 -12.82 5.48 -13.95
C ARG A 64 -14.10 4.65 -14.11
N ALA A 65 -14.86 4.42 -13.04
CA ALA A 65 -16.16 3.75 -13.03
C ALA A 65 -17.30 4.75 -13.17
#